data_AF-A0A0B1Q3P4-F1
#
_entry.id   AF-A0A0B1Q3P4-F1
#
_cell.length_a   1.000
_cell.length_b   1.000
_cell.length_c   1.000
_cell.angle_alpha   90.00
_cell.angle_beta   90.00
_cell.angle_gamma   90.00
#
_symmetry.space_group_name_H-M   'P 1'
#
loop_
_entity.id
_entity.type
_entity.pdbx_description
1 polymer ?
#
loop_
_entity_poly.entity_id
_entity_poly.type
_entity_poly.pdbx_seq_one_letter_code
_entity_poly.pdbx_strand_id
1 'polypeptide(L)'
;MVTLSVWAIAAGPALADAAFLQRFEGRFNGGGTIQRDVDPQPRKVTCRLTGSLSGPNALSIKGSCRAAVIFTRPVAATIRYDPATDRFSGTYDASTTGPAQLSNGRLSGNALTLAVTYAKLIYGDRNATMTITNAGDGGLSMVVTDRIDGRSAQTSAISLRR
;
A
#
# COMPACT_ATOMS: atom_id res chain seq x y z
N MET A 1 52.68 -14.77 -11.99
CA MET A 1 51.96 -14.03 -10.92
C MET A 1 50.64 -13.58 -11.53
N VAL A 2 49.56 -14.34 -11.31
CA VAL A 2 48.25 -14.11 -11.96
C VAL A 2 47.40 -13.26 -11.02
N THR A 3 47.20 -12.00 -11.37
CA THR A 3 46.29 -11.07 -10.68
C THR A 3 44.85 -11.42 -11.05
N LEU A 4 44.09 -11.99 -10.11
CA LEU A 4 42.64 -12.12 -10.21
C LEU A 4 42.00 -10.77 -9.87
N SER A 5 41.45 -10.10 -10.87
CA SER A 5 40.58 -8.93 -10.69
C SER A 5 39.18 -9.40 -10.30
N VAL A 6 38.80 -9.22 -9.03
CA VAL A 6 37.44 -9.48 -8.54
C VAL A 6 36.55 -8.31 -8.97
N TRP A 7 35.67 -8.56 -9.94
CA TRP A 7 34.58 -7.64 -10.28
C TRP A 7 33.46 -7.78 -9.25
N ALA A 8 33.34 -6.79 -8.35
CA ALA A 8 32.20 -6.69 -7.46
C ALA A 8 31.00 -6.09 -8.22
N ILE A 9 30.00 -6.91 -8.51
CA ILE A 9 28.72 -6.47 -9.08
C ILE A 9 27.93 -5.82 -7.93
N ALA A 10 27.92 -4.49 -7.86
CA ALA A 10 27.04 -3.76 -6.97
C ALA A 10 25.59 -3.91 -7.45
N ALA A 11 24.81 -4.80 -6.83
CA ALA A 11 23.36 -4.80 -7.00
C ALA A 11 22.81 -3.49 -6.41
N GLY A 12 22.44 -2.54 -7.28
CA GLY A 12 21.91 -1.24 -6.88
C GLY A 12 20.57 -1.34 -6.14
N PRO A 13 20.15 -0.28 -5.42
CA PRO A 13 18.92 -0.26 -4.62
C PRO A 13 17.65 -0.61 -5.43
N ALA A 14 17.68 -0.38 -6.76
CA ALA A 14 16.55 -0.66 -7.62
C ALA A 14 16.11 -2.13 -7.67
N LEU A 15 17.03 -3.09 -7.49
CA LEU A 15 16.67 -4.51 -7.42
C LEU A 15 16.02 -4.86 -6.08
N ALA A 16 16.45 -4.23 -4.97
CA ALA A 16 15.88 -4.45 -3.65
C ALA A 16 14.46 -3.89 -3.55
N ASP A 17 14.22 -2.74 -4.17
CA ASP A 17 12.91 -2.10 -4.23
C ASP A 17 11.92 -2.89 -5.10
N ALA A 18 12.35 -3.47 -6.22
CA ALA A 18 11.53 -4.40 -6.97
C ALA A 18 11.22 -5.68 -6.16
N ALA A 19 12.20 -6.22 -5.43
CA ALA A 19 12.03 -7.40 -4.57
C ALA A 19 11.07 -7.17 -3.39
N PHE A 20 10.89 -5.92 -2.95
CA PHE A 20 9.87 -5.58 -1.93
C PHE A 20 8.47 -6.03 -2.34
N LEU A 21 8.10 -5.88 -3.62
CA LEU A 21 6.76 -6.26 -4.11
C LEU A 21 6.51 -7.78 -4.02
N GLN A 22 7.55 -8.60 -4.07
CA GLN A 22 7.44 -10.06 -3.97
C GLN A 22 6.88 -10.50 -2.61
N ARG A 23 7.12 -9.70 -1.55
CA ARG A 23 6.64 -9.99 -0.19
C ARG A 23 5.12 -9.99 -0.06
N PHE A 24 4.42 -9.45 -1.06
CA PHE A 24 2.97 -9.33 -1.09
C PHE A 24 2.29 -10.46 -1.88
N GLU A 25 3.04 -11.37 -2.49
CA GLU A 25 2.44 -12.47 -3.26
C GLU A 25 1.82 -13.50 -2.33
N GLY A 26 0.50 -13.68 -2.38
CA GLY A 26 -0.21 -14.64 -1.54
C GLY A 26 -1.46 -14.05 -0.91
N ARG A 27 -2.08 -14.82 0.00
CA ARG A 27 -3.30 -14.41 0.70
C ARG A 27 -2.94 -13.76 2.04
N PHE A 28 -3.70 -12.76 2.44
CA PHE A 28 -3.56 -12.06 3.71
C PHE A 28 -4.93 -11.89 4.34
N ASN A 29 -4.99 -12.07 5.66
CA ASN A 29 -6.18 -11.91 6.45
C ASN A 29 -5.88 -11.14 7.73
N GLY A 30 -6.85 -10.37 8.21
CA GLY A 30 -6.69 -9.60 9.45
C GLY A 30 -7.72 -8.49 9.49
N GLY A 31 -7.38 -7.38 10.13
CA GLY A 31 -8.35 -6.30 10.32
C GLY A 31 -7.73 -5.04 10.89
N GLY A 32 -8.59 -4.15 11.34
CA GLY A 32 -8.21 -2.87 11.91
C GLY A 32 -9.39 -1.92 11.93
N THR A 33 -9.12 -0.63 11.70
CA THR A 33 -10.13 0.43 11.76
C THR A 33 -10.11 1.31 10.52
N ILE A 34 -11.29 1.73 10.08
CA ILE A 34 -11.49 2.69 9.00
C ILE A 34 -12.48 3.77 9.47
N GLN A 35 -12.10 5.03 9.32
CA GLN A 35 -12.90 6.22 9.55
C GLN A 35 -13.23 6.81 8.17
N ARG A 36 -14.53 6.97 7.89
CA ARG A 36 -15.01 7.70 6.71
C ARG A 36 -15.53 9.06 7.14
N ASP A 37 -15.51 10.02 6.22
CA ASP A 37 -16.06 11.36 6.40
C ASP A 37 -17.54 11.36 6.81
N VAL A 38 -18.30 10.38 6.34
CA VAL A 38 -19.72 10.19 6.67
C VAL A 38 -19.99 9.42 7.97
N ASP A 39 -18.96 8.81 8.58
CA ASP A 39 -19.14 8.00 9.78
C ASP A 39 -18.87 8.81 11.04
N PRO A 40 -19.69 8.70 12.11
CA PRO A 40 -19.47 9.45 13.34
C PRO A 40 -18.26 8.94 14.15
N GLN A 41 -17.84 7.69 13.94
CA GLN A 41 -16.74 7.03 14.66
C GLN A 41 -16.04 5.96 13.80
N PRO A 42 -14.78 5.59 14.12
CA PRO A 42 -14.05 4.60 13.33
C PRO A 42 -14.72 3.23 13.41
N ARG A 43 -14.83 2.57 12.26
CA ARG A 43 -15.43 1.24 12.16
C ARG A 43 -14.36 0.17 12.17
N LYS A 44 -14.54 -0.86 12.99
CA LYS A 44 -13.73 -2.08 12.94
C LYS A 44 -14.03 -2.83 11.65
N VAL A 45 -12.97 -3.31 11.00
CA VAL A 45 -13.07 -4.10 9.78
C VAL A 45 -12.24 -5.37 9.83
N THR A 46 -12.72 -6.38 9.12
CA THR A 46 -11.96 -7.60 8.82
C THR A 46 -11.71 -7.65 7.32
N CYS A 47 -10.46 -7.76 6.90
CA CYS A 47 -10.06 -7.78 5.51
C CYS A 47 -9.48 -9.13 5.09
N ARG A 48 -9.75 -9.51 3.85
CA ARG A 48 -9.12 -10.63 3.15
C ARG A 48 -8.61 -10.11 1.81
N LEU A 49 -7.30 -10.11 1.64
CA LEU A 49 -6.62 -9.61 0.44
C LEU A 49 -5.80 -10.73 -0.19
N THR A 50 -5.59 -10.65 -1.49
CA THR A 50 -4.70 -11.52 -2.25
C THR A 50 -3.81 -10.63 -3.10
N GLY A 51 -2.50 -10.70 -2.89
CA GLY A 51 -1.52 -10.07 -3.75
C GLY A 51 -1.03 -11.05 -4.82
N SER A 52 -0.80 -10.54 -6.02
CA SER A 52 -0.33 -11.30 -7.16
C SER A 52 0.61 -10.42 -7.99
N LEU A 53 1.78 -10.94 -8.33
CA LEU A 53 2.72 -10.24 -9.20
C LEU A 53 2.20 -10.25 -10.63
N SER A 54 2.25 -9.11 -11.29
CA SER A 54 1.87 -8.95 -12.72
C SER A 54 3.09 -8.68 -13.60
N GLY A 55 4.30 -8.95 -13.06
CA GLY A 55 5.60 -8.71 -13.68
C GLY A 55 6.67 -8.46 -12.61
N PRO A 56 7.95 -8.29 -13.01
CA PRO A 56 9.05 -8.13 -12.06
C PRO A 56 8.93 -6.89 -11.17
N ASN A 57 8.25 -5.85 -11.67
CA ASN A 57 8.10 -4.57 -10.99
C ASN A 57 6.64 -4.21 -10.76
N ALA A 58 5.70 -5.16 -10.80
CA ALA A 58 4.28 -4.86 -10.75
C ALA A 58 3.55 -5.84 -9.81
N LEU A 59 2.70 -5.27 -8.96
CA LEU A 59 1.88 -5.96 -7.98
C LEU A 59 0.43 -5.55 -8.17
N SER A 60 -0.48 -6.53 -8.15
CA SER A 60 -1.91 -6.30 -7.98
C SER A 60 -2.35 -6.89 -6.64
N ILE A 61 -3.14 -6.14 -5.88
CA ILE A 61 -3.79 -6.61 -4.66
C ILE A 61 -5.30 -6.52 -4.89
N LYS A 62 -6.02 -7.60 -4.59
CA LYS A 62 -7.49 -7.64 -4.69
C LYS A 62 -8.08 -8.34 -3.48
N GLY A 63 -9.27 -7.94 -3.07
CA GLY A 63 -9.94 -8.59 -1.95
C GLY A 63 -11.15 -7.82 -1.48
N SER A 64 -11.46 -7.96 -0.19
CA SER A 64 -12.54 -7.23 0.44
C SER A 64 -12.30 -6.96 1.91
N CYS A 65 -12.88 -5.88 2.41
CA CYS A 65 -12.97 -5.56 3.83
C CYS A 65 -14.44 -5.57 4.27
N ARG A 66 -14.70 -6.14 5.43
CA ARG A 66 -16.04 -6.28 6.01
C ARG A 66 -16.15 -5.46 7.29
N ALA A 67 -17.17 -4.62 7.39
CA ALA A 67 -17.54 -3.92 8.62
C ALA A 67 -18.90 -4.46 9.07
N ALA A 68 -19.01 -4.96 10.31
CA ALA A 68 -20.19 -5.71 10.74
C ALA A 68 -20.53 -6.90 9.80
N VAL A 69 -21.64 -7.60 10.05
CA VAL A 69 -21.99 -8.84 9.30
C VAL A 69 -22.46 -8.53 7.87
N ILE A 70 -23.07 -7.36 7.65
CA ILE A 70 -23.81 -7.05 6.41
C ILE A 70 -23.06 -6.18 5.40
N PHE A 71 -21.96 -5.52 5.78
CA PHE A 71 -21.28 -4.58 4.89
C PHE A 71 -19.93 -5.12 4.47
N THR A 72 -19.85 -5.56 3.21
CA THR A 72 -18.61 -5.99 2.56
C THR A 72 -18.28 -5.03 1.43
N ARG A 73 -17.04 -4.53 1.38
CA ARG A 73 -16.55 -3.70 0.28
C ARG A 73 -15.40 -4.37 -0.45
N PRO A 74 -15.43 -4.43 -1.79
CA PRO A 74 -14.25 -4.81 -2.55
C PRO A 74 -13.14 -3.78 -2.33
N VAL A 75 -11.91 -4.27 -2.35
CA VAL A 75 -10.70 -3.45 -2.31
C VAL A 75 -9.77 -3.94 -3.40
N ALA A 76 -9.19 -3.02 -4.16
CA ALA A 76 -8.18 -3.30 -5.15
C ALA A 76 -7.05 -2.28 -5.07
N ALA A 77 -5.82 -2.70 -5.38
CA ALA A 77 -4.70 -1.82 -5.59
C ALA A 77 -3.80 -2.36 -6.70
N THR A 78 -3.14 -1.44 -7.39
CA THR A 78 -2.01 -1.76 -8.26
C THR A 78 -0.83 -0.91 -7.82
N ILE A 79 0.36 -1.52 -7.77
CA ILE A 79 1.60 -0.83 -7.43
C ILE A 79 2.65 -1.27 -8.43
N ARG A 80 3.34 -0.31 -9.04
CA ARG A 80 4.42 -0.54 -9.98
C ARG A 80 5.66 0.24 -9.54
N TYR A 81 6.80 -0.44 -9.57
CA TYR A 81 8.11 0.16 -9.39
C TYR A 81 8.70 0.57 -10.75
N ASP A 82 9.21 1.79 -10.84
CA ASP A 82 9.95 2.31 -11.98
C ASP A 82 11.44 2.45 -11.63
N PRO A 83 12.32 1.60 -12.18
CA PRO A 83 13.75 1.64 -11.89
C PRO A 83 14.45 2.87 -12.47
N ALA A 84 13.87 3.55 -13.47
CA ALA A 84 14.47 4.74 -14.06
C ALA A 84 14.35 5.96 -13.13
N THR A 85 13.26 6.03 -12.36
CA THR A 85 12.96 7.15 -11.45
C THR A 85 13.15 6.77 -9.98
N ASP A 86 13.37 5.49 -9.67
CA ASP A 86 13.42 4.97 -8.31
C ASP A 86 12.14 5.30 -7.52
N ARG A 87 10.98 5.10 -8.16
CA ARG A 87 9.66 5.46 -7.60
C ARG A 87 8.63 4.37 -7.75
N PHE A 88 7.73 4.33 -6.79
CA PHE A 88 6.51 3.54 -6.86
C PHE A 88 5.31 4.41 -7.25
N SER A 89 4.40 3.85 -8.04
CA SER A 89 3.14 4.50 -8.44
C SER A 89 2.05 3.45 -8.65
N GLY A 90 0.81 3.88 -8.82
CA GLY A 90 -0.28 2.99 -9.19
C GLY A 90 -1.65 3.52 -8.79
N THR A 91 -2.54 2.62 -8.41
CA THR A 91 -3.93 2.95 -8.09
C THR A 91 -4.39 2.24 -6.82
N TYR A 92 -5.32 2.86 -6.11
CA TYR A 92 -5.96 2.30 -4.92
C TYR A 92 -7.46 2.54 -4.97
N ASP A 93 -8.23 1.46 -4.96
CA ASP A 93 -9.68 1.50 -4.94
C ASP A 93 -10.21 0.80 -3.69
N ALA A 94 -10.70 1.61 -2.75
CA ALA A 94 -11.42 1.13 -1.57
C ALA A 94 -12.59 2.06 -1.18
N SER A 95 -12.83 3.10 -1.99
CA SER A 95 -13.81 4.14 -1.69
C SER A 95 -14.97 4.06 -2.67
N THR A 96 -16.16 4.51 -2.26
CA THR A 96 -17.28 4.70 -3.18
C THR A 96 -17.08 5.89 -4.14
N THR A 97 -15.96 6.61 -4.01
CA THR A 97 -15.69 7.82 -4.78
C THR A 97 -14.90 7.56 -6.07
N GLY A 98 -14.49 6.31 -6.30
CA GLY A 98 -13.65 5.88 -7.42
C GLY A 98 -12.21 5.60 -7.00
N PRO A 99 -11.37 5.11 -7.94
CA PRO A 99 -9.98 4.79 -7.67
C PRO A 99 -9.17 6.07 -7.40
N ALA A 100 -8.36 6.04 -6.34
CA ALA A 100 -7.37 7.03 -6.02
C ALA A 100 -6.05 6.72 -6.76
N GLN A 101 -5.33 7.77 -7.13
CA GLN A 101 -3.99 7.65 -7.70
C GLN A 101 -2.95 7.56 -6.60
N LEU A 102 -1.97 6.67 -6.78
CA LEU A 102 -0.79 6.54 -5.94
C LEU A 102 0.42 7.07 -6.69
N SER A 103 1.17 7.97 -6.09
CA SER A 103 2.32 8.62 -6.73
C SER A 103 3.44 8.88 -5.73
N ASN A 104 4.61 9.26 -6.27
CA ASN A 104 5.79 9.65 -5.49
C ASN A 104 6.19 8.63 -4.43
N GLY A 105 5.94 7.36 -4.69
CA GLY A 105 6.17 6.30 -3.72
C GLY A 105 7.66 6.07 -3.52
N ARG A 106 8.09 5.95 -2.25
CA ARG A 106 9.48 5.70 -1.90
C ARG A 106 9.57 4.64 -0.80
N LEU A 107 10.42 3.65 -1.02
CA LEU A 107 10.69 2.61 -0.04
C LEU A 107 11.79 3.09 0.91
N SER A 108 11.58 2.83 2.20
CA SER A 108 12.59 3.03 3.24
C SER A 108 12.57 1.82 4.16
N GLY A 109 13.55 0.92 3.98
CA GLY A 109 13.59 -0.36 4.66
C GLY A 109 12.39 -1.23 4.30
N ASN A 110 11.46 -1.40 5.24
CA ASN A 110 10.27 -2.23 5.08
C ASN A 110 8.99 -1.43 4.85
N ALA A 111 9.08 -0.09 4.79
CA ALA A 111 7.94 0.81 4.68
C ALA A 111 7.95 1.55 3.34
N LEU A 112 6.88 1.36 2.55
CA LEU A 112 6.61 2.09 1.33
C LEU A 112 5.63 3.21 1.63
N THR A 113 6.06 4.46 1.45
CA THR A 113 5.20 5.64 1.62
C THR A 113 4.81 6.19 0.27
N LEU A 114 3.52 6.43 0.03
CA LEU A 114 2.92 6.87 -1.23
C LEU A 114 2.04 8.11 -0.98
N ALA A 115 2.09 9.07 -1.90
CA ALA A 115 1.11 10.13 -1.97
C ALA A 115 -0.18 9.58 -2.60
N VAL A 116 -1.32 9.88 -1.99
CA VAL A 116 -2.65 9.49 -2.45
C VAL A 116 -3.37 10.71 -3.00
N THR A 117 -3.94 10.60 -4.18
CA THR A 117 -4.85 11.61 -4.76
C THR A 117 -6.21 10.98 -5.02
N TYR A 118 -7.21 11.38 -4.24
CA TYR A 118 -8.58 10.90 -4.38
C TYR A 118 -9.27 11.48 -5.62
N ALA A 119 -10.20 10.70 -6.19
CA ALA A 119 -11.02 11.14 -7.31
C ALA A 119 -12.03 12.24 -6.91
N LYS A 120 -12.45 12.26 -5.64
CA LYS A 120 -13.36 13.27 -5.07
C LYS A 120 -12.78 13.85 -3.78
N LEU A 121 -13.39 14.93 -3.29
CA LEU A 121 -13.02 15.48 -1.99
C LEU A 121 -13.38 14.49 -0.88
N ILE A 122 -12.44 14.26 0.03
CA ILE A 122 -12.60 13.51 1.27
C ILE A 122 -12.00 14.39 2.38
N TYR A 123 -12.75 14.63 3.46
CA TYR A 123 -12.35 15.56 4.54
C TYR A 123 -11.96 16.98 4.09
N GLY A 124 -12.48 17.43 2.93
CA GLY A 124 -12.26 18.79 2.43
C GLY A 124 -11.10 18.95 1.45
N ASP A 125 -10.30 17.91 1.20
CA ASP A 125 -9.27 17.93 0.15
C ASP A 125 -9.22 16.59 -0.63
N ARG A 126 -8.21 16.40 -1.50
CA ARG A 126 -8.02 15.16 -2.27
C ARG A 126 -6.74 14.41 -1.87
N ASN A 127 -6.04 14.83 -0.83
CA ASN A 127 -4.68 14.42 -0.58
C ASN A 127 -4.58 13.62 0.72
N ALA A 128 -3.97 12.45 0.63
CA ALA A 128 -3.59 11.67 1.80
C ALA A 128 -2.20 11.08 1.62
N THR A 129 -1.68 10.49 2.69
CA THR A 129 -0.46 9.68 2.65
C THR A 129 -0.80 8.26 3.03
N MET A 130 -0.39 7.31 2.19
CA MET A 130 -0.50 5.88 2.47
C MET A 130 0.88 5.32 2.81
N THR A 131 0.98 4.63 3.94
CA THR A 131 2.18 3.87 4.32
C THR A 131 1.83 2.39 4.36
N ILE A 132 2.58 1.59 3.61
CA ILE A 132 2.45 0.14 3.55
C ILE A 132 3.73 -0.46 4.12
N THR A 133 3.62 -1.33 5.13
CA THR A 133 4.80 -1.99 5.73
C THR A 133 4.72 -3.50 5.58
N ASN A 134 5.83 -4.11 5.16
CA ASN A 134 6.00 -5.56 5.09
C ASN A 134 7.47 -5.94 5.28
N ALA A 135 7.77 -6.63 6.37
CA ALA A 135 9.14 -7.02 6.75
C ALA A 135 9.61 -8.33 6.10
N GLY A 136 8.76 -9.02 5.33
CA GLY A 136 9.05 -10.35 4.77
C GLY A 136 8.76 -11.50 5.74
N ASP A 137 8.18 -11.21 6.90
CA ASP A 137 7.77 -12.17 7.94
C ASP A 137 6.32 -12.65 7.79
N GLY A 138 5.69 -12.35 6.66
CA GLY A 138 4.28 -12.64 6.39
C GLY A 138 3.31 -11.59 6.93
N GLY A 139 3.81 -10.53 7.59
CA GLY A 139 3.04 -9.39 8.04
C GLY A 139 2.84 -8.33 6.96
N LEU A 140 1.66 -7.73 6.94
CA LEU A 140 1.30 -6.59 6.10
C LEU A 140 0.53 -5.57 6.93
N SER A 141 1.00 -4.33 7.01
CA SER A 141 0.20 -3.22 7.53
C SER A 141 0.01 -2.12 6.50
N MET A 142 -1.13 -1.44 6.59
CA MET A 142 -1.44 -0.27 5.78
C MET A 142 -2.05 0.80 6.67
N VAL A 143 -1.51 2.01 6.60
CA VAL A 143 -2.03 3.20 7.27
C VAL A 143 -2.28 4.27 6.23
N VAL A 144 -3.46 4.90 6.29
CA VAL A 144 -3.80 6.09 5.51
C VAL A 144 -3.97 7.25 6.48
N THR A 145 -3.27 8.34 6.21
CA THR A 145 -3.32 9.58 7.00
C THR A 145 -3.83 10.71 6.12
N ASP A 146 -4.94 11.31 6.55
CA ASP A 146 -5.57 12.46 5.91
C ASP A 146 -5.33 13.74 6.73
N ARG A 147 -5.67 14.89 6.16
CA ARG A 147 -5.87 16.12 6.93
C ARG A 147 -7.36 16.34 7.18
N ILE A 148 -7.72 16.44 8.46
CA ILE A 148 -9.08 16.75 8.91
C ILE A 148 -8.98 18.02 9.75
N ASP A 149 -9.67 19.08 9.34
CA ASP A 149 -9.64 20.39 9.99
C ASP A 149 -8.22 20.92 10.25
N GLY A 150 -7.34 20.73 9.26
CA GLY A 150 -5.93 21.15 9.30
C GLY A 150 -5.00 20.25 10.12
N ARG A 151 -5.51 19.18 10.74
CA ARG A 151 -4.74 18.24 11.56
C ARG A 151 -4.56 16.91 10.85
N SER A 152 -3.39 16.30 10.98
CA SER A 152 -3.16 14.94 10.51
C SER A 152 -3.91 13.93 11.36
N ALA A 153 -4.69 13.07 10.71
CA ALA A 153 -5.46 12.02 11.36
C ALA A 153 -5.35 10.71 10.57
N GLN A 154 -5.16 9.59 11.28
CA GLN A 154 -5.22 8.28 10.66
C GLN A 154 -6.68 7.91 10.41
N THR A 155 -7.02 7.72 9.14
CA THR A 155 -8.38 7.39 8.71
C THR A 155 -8.51 5.92 8.35
N SER A 156 -7.39 5.24 8.09
CA SER A 156 -7.37 3.80 7.93
C SER A 156 -6.12 3.24 8.58
N ALA A 157 -6.26 2.16 9.33
CA ALA A 157 -5.15 1.39 9.86
C ALA A 157 -5.56 -0.07 9.89
N ILE A 158 -4.90 -0.91 9.08
CA ILE A 158 -5.14 -2.35 9.05
C ILE A 158 -3.82 -3.10 9.22
N SER A 159 -3.91 -4.27 9.84
CA SER A 159 -2.82 -5.23 9.99
C SER A 159 -3.32 -6.60 9.61
N LEU A 160 -2.63 -7.22 8.66
CA LEU A 160 -2.95 -8.50 8.06
C LEU A 160 -1.73 -9.42 8.17
N ARG A 161 -2.02 -10.72 8.13
CA ARG A 161 -1.03 -11.80 8.14
C ARG A 161 -1.41 -12.85 7.10
N ARG A 162 -0.41 -13.55 6.59
CA ARG A 162 -0.60 -14.67 5.67
C ARG A 162 -1.22 -15.89 6.36
#